data_AF-A0A166LBL3-F1
#
_entry.id   AF-A0A166LBL3-F1
#
_cell.length_a   1.000
_cell.length_b   1.000
_cell.length_c   1.000
_cell.angle_alpha   90.00
_cell.angle_beta   90.00
_cell.angle_gamma   90.00
#
_symmetry.space_group_name_H-M   'P 1'
#
loop_
_entity.id
_entity.type
_entity.pdbx_description
1 polymer ?
#
loop_
_entity_poly.entity_id
_entity_poly.type
_entity_poly.pdbx_seq_one_letter_code
_entity_poly.pdbx_strand_id
1 'polypeptide(L)'
;MNPPAEPSPLAAFGGAKAAKAQAQNLHTIVPDVQPDGTFSTPWTADRLARLKARVRERGKAGCPGLDDVATDVLLAIDNEDLANLFNDYRTIGIECAVVKWITYLIHEDAYEWAERHNIIPPEQNGFRPGYRTNNNVLLLRCLAERARAQDKTLYVVFADISNAFPSTNRDMLWVMLARMGISGRSID
;
A
#
# COMPACT_ATOMS: atom_id res chain seq x y z
N MET A 1 20.40 9.75 -24.09
CA MET A 1 19.35 9.71 -23.05
C MET A 1 18.16 10.44 -23.65
N ASN A 2 17.14 9.71 -24.11
CA ASN A 2 15.94 10.36 -24.65
C ASN A 2 15.10 10.87 -23.47
N PRO A 3 14.64 12.13 -23.46
CA PRO A 3 13.62 12.54 -22.50
C PRO A 3 12.39 11.63 -22.66
N PRO A 4 11.71 11.26 -21.57
CA PRO A 4 10.48 10.47 -21.68
C PRO A 4 9.49 11.24 -22.55
N ALA A 5 8.92 10.57 -23.54
CA ALA A 5 7.89 11.14 -24.39
C ALA A 5 6.73 11.63 -23.50
N GLU A 6 6.24 12.84 -23.74
CA GLU A 6 5.02 13.30 -23.09
C GLU A 6 3.90 12.28 -23.36
N PRO A 7 3.16 11.84 -22.32
CA PRO A 7 2.10 10.88 -22.52
C PRO A 7 1.05 11.45 -23.47
N SER A 8 0.63 10.65 -24.44
CA SER A 8 -0.40 11.01 -25.41
C SER A 8 -1.68 11.48 -24.71
N PRO A 9 -2.32 12.57 -25.17
CA PRO A 9 -3.57 13.08 -24.58
C PRO A 9 -4.75 12.08 -24.68
N LEU A 10 -4.62 11.02 -25.48
CA LEU A 10 -5.58 9.92 -25.56
C LEU A 10 -5.51 8.91 -24.40
N ALA A 11 -4.46 8.96 -23.56
CA ALA A 11 -4.34 8.12 -22.36
C ALA A 11 -5.13 8.68 -21.16
N ALA A 12 -5.78 9.84 -21.32
CA ALA A 12 -6.40 10.54 -20.22
C ALA A 12 -7.85 10.96 -20.52
N PHE A 13 -8.66 10.90 -19.46
CA PHE A 13 -9.87 11.71 -19.23
C PHE A 13 -11.28 11.15 -19.47
N GLY A 14 -11.46 9.90 -19.92
CA GLY A 14 -12.79 9.26 -19.82
C GLY A 14 -13.15 8.92 -18.36
N GLY A 15 -12.27 8.18 -17.70
CA GLY A 15 -12.48 7.71 -16.32
C GLY A 15 -12.21 8.78 -15.24
N ALA A 16 -11.33 9.75 -15.48
CA ALA A 16 -10.92 10.70 -14.44
C ALA A 16 -12.05 11.65 -14.00
N LYS A 17 -12.90 12.11 -14.94
CA LYS A 17 -14.06 12.95 -14.62
C LYS A 17 -15.12 12.17 -13.85
N ALA A 18 -15.36 10.91 -14.24
CA ALA A 18 -16.26 10.00 -13.54
C ALA A 18 -15.74 9.64 -12.14
N ALA A 19 -14.43 9.35 -12.02
CA ALA A 19 -13.76 9.06 -10.76
C ALA A 19 -13.86 10.24 -9.80
N LYS A 20 -13.67 11.47 -10.28
CA LYS A 20 -13.83 12.68 -9.45
C LYS A 20 -15.25 12.83 -8.91
N ALA A 21 -16.28 12.60 -9.73
CA ALA A 21 -17.67 12.65 -9.28
C ALA A 21 -18.00 11.55 -8.25
N GLN A 22 -17.43 10.35 -8.44
CA GLN A 22 -17.59 9.23 -7.51
C GLN A 22 -16.82 9.43 -6.20
N ALA A 23 -15.61 10.00 -6.26
CA ALA A 23 -14.77 10.28 -5.10
C ALA A 23 -15.42 11.29 -4.14
N GLN A 24 -16.31 12.15 -4.63
CA GLN A 24 -17.09 13.05 -3.77
C GLN A 24 -18.13 12.30 -2.91
N ASN A 25 -18.50 11.08 -3.29
CA ASN A 25 -19.56 10.31 -2.66
C ASN A 25 -19.13 8.84 -2.45
N LEU A 26 -17.95 8.59 -1.88
CA LEU A 26 -17.40 7.24 -1.70
C LEU A 26 -18.37 6.29 -0.96
N HIS A 27 -19.12 6.81 0.01
CA HIS A 27 -20.13 6.05 0.77
C HIS A 27 -21.29 5.48 -0.08
N THR A 28 -21.48 5.98 -1.30
CA THR A 28 -22.52 5.49 -2.23
C THR A 28 -22.04 4.31 -3.08
N ILE A 29 -20.75 4.02 -3.05
CA ILE A 29 -20.16 2.90 -3.79
C ILE A 29 -20.51 1.60 -3.08
N VAL A 30 -21.16 0.69 -3.81
CA VAL A 30 -21.38 -0.67 -3.33
C VAL A 30 -20.07 -1.44 -3.50
N PRO A 31 -19.49 -1.99 -2.42
CA PRO A 31 -18.21 -2.68 -2.49
C PRO A 31 -18.38 -4.11 -3.03
N ASP A 32 -17.39 -4.55 -3.80
CA ASP A 32 -17.26 -5.89 -4.38
C ASP A 32 -17.03 -6.95 -3.28
N VAL A 33 -16.28 -6.58 -2.23
CA VAL A 33 -16.08 -7.36 -1.02
C VAL A 33 -16.71 -6.61 0.15
N GLN A 34 -17.55 -7.27 0.94
CA GLN A 34 -18.18 -6.62 2.09
C GLN A 34 -17.12 -6.23 3.14
N PRO A 35 -17.11 -4.98 3.64
CA PRO A 35 -16.15 -4.54 4.65
C PRO A 35 -16.26 -5.39 5.93
N ASP A 36 -15.14 -5.91 6.43
CA ASP A 36 -15.06 -6.86 7.54
C ASP A 36 -14.60 -6.23 8.86
N GLY A 37 -14.66 -4.90 8.96
CA GLY A 37 -14.29 -4.13 10.16
C GLY A 37 -12.80 -3.88 10.34
N THR A 38 -11.94 -4.42 9.45
CA THR A 38 -10.47 -4.28 9.52
C THR A 38 -10.02 -2.82 9.63
N PHE A 39 -10.61 -1.92 8.85
CA PHE A 39 -10.22 -0.51 8.82
C PHE A 39 -11.06 0.39 9.73
N SER A 40 -12.09 -0.17 10.37
CA SER A 40 -13.04 0.57 11.23
C SER A 40 -12.81 0.32 12.72
N THR A 41 -12.16 -0.79 13.06
CA THR A 41 -11.87 -1.15 14.45
C THR A 41 -10.71 -0.30 14.97
N PRO A 42 -10.83 0.34 16.16
CA PRO A 42 -9.72 1.07 16.76
C PRO A 42 -8.51 0.17 17.04
N TRP A 43 -7.31 0.71 16.87
CA TRP A 43 -6.09 -0.01 17.28
C TRP A 43 -6.03 -0.11 18.81
N THR A 44 -5.71 -1.30 19.31
CA THR A 44 -5.65 -1.60 20.74
C THR A 44 -4.24 -1.50 21.31
N ALA A 45 -4.10 -1.31 22.62
CA ALA A 45 -2.79 -1.33 23.29
C ALA A 45 -1.97 -2.60 23.00
N ASP A 46 -2.61 -3.76 22.86
CA ASP A 46 -1.96 -5.01 22.45
C ASP A 46 -1.38 -4.95 21.03
N ARG A 47 -2.08 -4.30 20.08
CA ARG A 47 -1.56 -4.06 18.73
C ARG A 47 -0.35 -3.14 18.78
N LEU A 48 -0.38 -2.11 19.61
CA LEU A 48 0.76 -1.19 19.81
C LEU A 48 1.95 -1.89 20.48
N ALA A 49 1.71 -2.81 21.42
CA ALA A 49 2.76 -3.61 22.02
C ALA A 49 3.49 -4.47 20.96
N ARG A 50 2.74 -5.10 20.05
CA ARG A 50 3.31 -5.87 18.92
C ARG A 50 4.09 -4.97 17.96
N LEU A 51 3.58 -3.78 17.66
CA LEU A 51 4.28 -2.80 16.84
C LEU A 51 5.63 -2.41 17.46
N LYS A 52 5.64 -2.04 18.75
CA LYS A 52 6.87 -1.69 19.48
C LYS A 52 7.88 -2.83 19.50
N ALA A 53 7.43 -4.07 19.75
CA ALA A 53 8.30 -5.24 19.72
C ALA A 53 8.99 -5.40 18.35
N ARG A 54 8.23 -5.22 17.26
CA ARG A 54 8.77 -5.33 15.90
C ARG A 54 9.72 -4.18 15.54
N VAL A 55 9.43 -2.96 15.98
CA VAL A 55 10.33 -1.81 15.78
C VAL A 55 11.66 -2.06 16.49
N ARG A 56 11.63 -2.59 17.72
CA ARG A 56 12.84 -2.99 18.46
C ARG A 56 13.61 -4.10 17.73
N GLU A 57 12.93 -5.14 17.24
CA GLU A 57 13.55 -6.26 16.52
C GLU A 57 14.26 -5.82 15.23
N ARG A 58 13.64 -4.91 14.47
CA ARG A 58 14.21 -4.44 13.21
C ARG A 58 15.48 -3.61 13.39
N GLY A 59 15.78 -3.13 14.61
CA GLY A 59 17.00 -2.38 14.94
C GLY A 59 17.20 -1.10 14.13
N LYS A 60 16.19 -0.66 13.36
CA LYS A 60 16.24 0.55 12.56
C LYS A 60 15.73 1.69 13.42
N ALA A 61 16.65 2.36 14.12
CA ALA A 61 16.44 3.76 14.45
C ALA A 61 16.30 4.51 13.12
N GLY A 62 15.07 4.61 12.62
CA GLY A 62 14.79 5.45 11.45
C GLY A 62 15.17 6.88 11.80
N CYS A 63 15.70 7.63 10.82
CA CYS A 63 15.96 9.06 11.04
C CYS A 63 14.67 9.74 11.51
N PRO A 64 14.75 10.59 12.56
CA PRO A 64 13.65 11.46 12.96
C PRO A 64 13.10 12.21 11.75
N GLY A 65 11.81 12.53 11.80
CA GLY A 65 11.21 13.39 10.79
C GLY A 65 11.67 14.84 10.93
N LEU A 66 11.04 15.73 10.17
CA LEU A 66 11.27 17.18 10.28
C LEU A 66 10.99 17.73 11.70
N ASP A 67 10.18 17.03 12.48
CA ASP A 67 9.82 17.38 13.85
C ASP A 67 10.81 16.87 14.91
N ASP A 68 11.92 16.24 14.49
CA ASP A 68 12.95 15.65 15.35
C ASP A 68 12.42 14.64 16.39
N VAL A 69 11.19 14.15 16.23
CA VAL A 69 10.65 13.09 17.10
C VAL A 69 11.35 11.79 16.75
N ALA A 70 12.28 11.40 17.61
CA ALA A 70 12.96 10.12 17.51
C ALA A 70 12.01 8.96 17.81
N THR A 71 12.32 7.81 17.22
CA THR A 71 11.61 6.55 17.47
C THR A 71 11.57 6.20 18.97
N ASP A 72 12.61 6.58 19.71
CA ASP A 72 12.74 6.34 21.16
C ASP A 72 11.67 7.05 21.99
N VAL A 73 11.24 8.24 21.55
CA VAL A 73 10.15 8.97 22.20
C VAL A 73 8.86 8.16 22.13
N LEU A 74 8.53 7.61 20.95
CA LEU A 74 7.33 6.78 20.77
C LEU A 74 7.42 5.44 21.51
N LEU A 75 8.63 4.89 21.65
CA LEU A 75 8.87 3.67 22.42
C LEU A 75 8.65 3.88 23.93
N ALA A 76 8.82 5.12 24.42
CA ALA A 76 8.68 5.49 25.82
C ALA A 76 7.23 5.81 26.25
N ILE A 77 6.37 6.25 25.33
CA ILE A 77 4.93 6.49 25.59
C ILE A 77 4.26 5.18 26.01
N ASP A 78 3.25 5.21 26.88
CA ASP A 78 2.47 4.01 27.22
C ASP A 78 1.70 3.45 26.00
N ASN A 79 1.34 2.16 26.01
CA ASN A 79 0.62 1.57 24.89
C ASN A 79 -0.81 2.11 24.75
N GLU A 80 -1.52 2.38 25.85
CA GLU A 80 -2.86 2.95 25.84
C GLU A 80 -2.84 4.38 25.34
N ASP A 81 -1.93 5.19 25.87
CA ASP A 81 -1.76 6.59 25.45
C ASP A 81 -1.39 6.69 23.97
N LEU A 82 -0.51 5.79 23.49
CA LEU A 82 -0.12 5.75 22.09
C LEU A 82 -1.26 5.27 21.19
N ALA A 83 -2.07 4.30 21.66
CA ALA A 83 -3.26 3.85 20.94
C ALA A 83 -4.28 4.98 20.80
N ASN A 84 -4.57 5.70 21.89
CA ASN A 84 -5.47 6.86 21.87
C ASN A 84 -4.95 7.93 20.92
N LEU A 85 -3.66 8.29 21.02
CA LEU A 85 -3.03 9.26 20.14
C LEU A 85 -3.19 8.87 18.66
N PHE A 86 -2.86 7.63 18.30
CA PHE A 86 -2.89 7.19 16.91
C PHE A 86 -4.30 7.06 16.34
N ASN A 87 -5.26 6.65 17.17
CA ASN A 87 -6.65 6.58 16.75
C ASN A 87 -7.23 7.99 16.52
N ASP A 88 -6.86 8.98 17.34
CA ASP A 88 -7.39 10.35 17.26
C ASP A 88 -6.68 11.22 16.22
N TYR A 89 -5.47 10.85 15.82
CA TYR A 89 -4.71 11.60 14.83
C TYR A 89 -5.15 11.28 13.40
N ARG A 90 -5.49 12.32 12.63
CA ARG A 90 -5.64 12.21 11.18
C ARG A 90 -4.33 12.59 10.51
N THR A 91 -3.73 11.65 9.79
CA THR A 91 -2.40 11.82 9.17
C THR A 91 -2.41 12.93 8.13
N ILE A 92 -1.75 14.06 8.40
CA ILE A 92 -1.45 15.09 7.39
C ILE A 92 0.06 14.99 7.11
N GLY A 93 0.41 14.75 5.85
CA GLY A 93 1.77 14.37 5.47
C GLY A 93 2.80 15.47 5.72
N ILE A 94 3.77 15.18 6.59
CA ILE A 94 5.24 15.23 6.40
C ILE A 94 5.84 14.30 7.48
N GLU A 95 6.89 13.55 7.12
CA GLU A 95 7.33 12.27 7.71
C GLU A 95 7.90 12.26 9.14
N CYS A 96 7.11 12.69 10.14
CA CYS A 96 7.44 12.41 11.53
C CYS A 96 7.36 10.91 11.87
N ALA A 97 8.02 10.50 12.96
CA ALA A 97 8.01 9.12 13.40
C ALA A 97 6.58 8.58 13.65
N VAL A 98 5.67 9.46 14.10
CA VAL A 98 4.24 9.14 14.31
C VAL A 98 3.59 8.70 13.00
N VAL A 99 3.74 9.50 11.93
CA VAL A 99 3.19 9.20 10.61
C VAL A 99 3.73 7.88 10.08
N LYS A 100 5.03 7.59 10.27
CA LYS A 100 5.64 6.32 9.86
C LYS A 100 5.01 5.12 10.57
N TRP A 101 4.74 5.23 11.87
CA TRP A 101 4.14 4.16 12.67
C TRP A 101 2.66 3.94 12.33
N ILE A 102 1.90 5.02 12.14
CA ILE A 102 0.50 4.95 11.67
C ILE A 102 0.45 4.32 10.27
N THR A 103 1.30 4.77 9.34
CA THR A 103 1.38 4.19 7.99
C THR A 103 1.71 2.70 8.03
N TYR A 104 2.57 2.30 8.99
CA TYR A 104 2.90 0.90 9.18
C TYR A 104 1.69 0.08 9.66
N LEU A 105 0.89 0.60 10.60
CA LEU A 105 -0.35 -0.07 11.04
C LEU A 105 -1.35 -0.22 9.89
N ILE A 106 -1.62 0.86 9.16
CA ILE A 106 -2.51 0.84 7.99
C ILE A 106 -2.01 -0.15 6.94
N HIS A 107 -0.69 -0.18 6.68
CA HIS A 107 -0.10 -1.14 5.75
C HIS A 107 -0.32 -2.59 6.19
N GLU A 108 -0.14 -2.91 7.48
CA GLU A 108 -0.40 -4.27 7.97
C GLU A 108 -1.86 -4.66 7.85
N ASP A 109 -2.78 -3.77 8.22
CA ASP A 109 -4.21 -4.02 8.13
C ASP A 109 -4.63 -4.22 6.66
N ALA A 110 -4.11 -3.38 5.75
CA ALA A 110 -4.33 -3.52 4.31
C ALA A 110 -3.76 -4.82 3.73
N TYR A 111 -2.57 -5.22 4.18
CA TYR A 111 -1.91 -6.44 3.72
C TYR A 111 -2.65 -7.69 4.22
N GLU A 112 -2.96 -7.76 5.52
CA GLU A 112 -3.72 -8.86 6.13
C GLU A 112 -5.12 -8.99 5.50
N TRP A 113 -5.78 -7.86 5.22
CA TRP A 113 -7.06 -7.84 4.50
C TRP A 113 -6.92 -8.38 3.06
N ALA A 114 -5.90 -7.93 2.32
CA ALA A 114 -5.69 -8.32 0.93
C ALA A 114 -5.34 -9.81 0.78
N GLU A 115 -4.55 -10.38 1.69
CA GLU A 115 -4.26 -11.82 1.71
C GLU A 115 -5.50 -12.64 2.07
N ARG A 116 -6.28 -12.23 3.10
CA ARG A 116 -7.52 -12.93 3.48
C ARG A 116 -8.54 -13.00 2.35
N HIS A 117 -8.63 -11.94 1.54
CA HIS A 117 -9.55 -11.85 0.40
C HIS A 117 -8.93 -12.28 -0.93
N ASN A 118 -7.71 -12.83 -0.94
CA ASN A 118 -7.00 -13.29 -2.15
C ASN A 118 -6.89 -12.22 -3.25
N ILE A 119 -6.68 -10.97 -2.86
CA ILE A 119 -6.60 -9.83 -3.79
C ILE A 119 -5.24 -9.78 -4.50
N ILE A 120 -4.18 -10.18 -3.81
CA ILE A 120 -2.81 -10.14 -4.36
C ILE A 120 -2.56 -11.45 -5.14
N PRO A 121 -2.34 -11.37 -6.47
CA PRO A 121 -2.08 -12.56 -7.27
C PRO A 121 -0.70 -13.16 -6.93
N PRO A 122 -0.52 -14.48 -7.06
CA PRO A 122 0.73 -15.16 -6.70
C PRO A 122 1.93 -14.71 -7.55
N GLU A 123 1.71 -14.14 -8.73
CA GLU A 123 2.76 -13.59 -9.59
C GLU A 123 3.31 -12.24 -9.08
N GLN A 124 2.62 -11.58 -8.16
CA GLN A 124 3.05 -10.30 -7.59
C GLN A 124 4.05 -10.52 -6.46
N ASN A 125 5.33 -10.27 -6.77
CA ASN A 125 6.45 -10.47 -5.84
C ASN A 125 6.95 -9.17 -5.17
N GLY A 126 6.66 -8.01 -5.76
CA GLY A 126 7.10 -6.72 -5.23
C GLY A 126 6.46 -6.41 -3.88
N PHE A 127 7.26 -5.93 -2.93
CA PHE A 127 6.82 -5.49 -1.59
C PHE A 127 6.06 -6.54 -0.77
N ARG A 128 6.20 -7.82 -1.10
CA ARG A 128 5.49 -8.93 -0.45
C ARG A 128 6.44 -9.69 0.51
N PRO A 129 6.12 -9.80 1.81
CA PRO A 129 6.92 -10.57 2.76
C PRO A 129 7.17 -12.01 2.28
N GLY A 130 8.44 -12.45 2.33
CA GLY A 130 8.84 -13.78 1.87
C GLY A 130 9.09 -13.92 0.36
N TYR A 131 8.71 -12.94 -0.46
CA TYR A 131 8.96 -12.94 -1.90
C TYR A 131 10.20 -12.11 -2.23
N ARG A 132 10.91 -12.50 -3.30
CA ARG A 132 12.14 -11.85 -3.77
C ARG A 132 12.12 -11.67 -5.28
N THR A 133 12.89 -10.70 -5.77
CA THR A 133 13.05 -10.42 -7.20
C THR A 133 13.55 -11.63 -8.00
N ASN A 134 14.34 -12.51 -7.37
CA ASN A 134 14.85 -13.74 -7.97
C ASN A 134 13.75 -14.67 -8.49
N ASN A 135 12.56 -14.66 -7.86
CA ASN A 135 11.44 -15.50 -8.27
C ASN A 135 10.98 -15.16 -9.70
N ASN A 136 10.86 -13.87 -10.03
CA ASN A 136 10.44 -13.40 -11.36
C ASN A 136 11.48 -13.73 -12.43
N VAL A 137 12.77 -13.57 -12.11
CA VAL A 137 13.86 -13.90 -13.05
C VAL A 137 13.90 -15.40 -13.32
N LEU A 138 13.75 -16.22 -12.28
CA LEU A 138 13.67 -17.67 -12.44
C LEU A 138 12.46 -18.08 -13.28
N LEU A 139 11.28 -17.50 -13.03
CA LEU A 139 10.08 -17.78 -13.80
C LEU A 139 10.28 -17.47 -15.29
N LEU A 140 10.84 -16.29 -15.62
CA LEU A 140 11.13 -15.91 -16.99
C LEU A 140 12.11 -16.88 -17.65
N ARG A 141 13.15 -17.31 -16.93
CA ARG A 141 14.10 -18.31 -17.42
C ARG A 141 13.43 -19.64 -17.72
N CYS A 142 12.60 -20.14 -16.81
CA CYS A 142 11.85 -21.39 -17.00
C CYS A 142 10.92 -21.31 -18.22
N LEU A 143 10.25 -20.17 -18.42
CA LEU A 143 9.40 -19.94 -19.60
C LEU A 143 10.21 -19.97 -20.90
N ALA A 144 11.39 -19.34 -20.92
CA ALA A 144 12.28 -19.35 -22.07
C ALA A 144 12.80 -20.76 -22.40
N GLU A 145 13.22 -21.51 -21.38
CA GLU A 145 13.67 -22.90 -21.54
C GLU A 145 12.55 -23.81 -22.06
N ARG A 146 11.33 -23.65 -21.54
CA ARG A 146 10.14 -24.39 -21.99
C ARG A 146 9.76 -24.07 -23.43
N ALA A 147 9.77 -22.79 -23.81
CA ALA A 147 9.46 -22.36 -25.16
C ALA A 147 10.46 -22.97 -26.17
N ARG A 148 11.75 -22.94 -25.84
CA ARG A 148 12.81 -23.56 -26.63
C ARG A 148 12.63 -25.08 -26.77
N ALA A 149 12.28 -25.76 -25.68
CA ALA A 149 12.04 -27.22 -25.70
C ALA A 149 10.81 -27.62 -26.55
N GLN A 150 9.86 -26.71 -26.73
CA GLN A 150 8.63 -26.95 -27.50
C GLN A 150 8.70 -26.38 -28.94
N ASP A 151 9.86 -25.88 -29.35
CA ASP A 151 10.04 -25.17 -30.63
C ASP A 151 9.02 -24.03 -30.84
N LYS A 152 8.77 -23.26 -29.77
CA LYS A 152 7.86 -22.11 -29.78
C LYS A 152 8.62 -20.83 -29.50
N THR A 153 8.19 -19.75 -30.15
CA THR A 153 8.68 -18.40 -29.86
C THR A 153 8.03 -17.85 -28.58
N LEU A 154 8.84 -17.39 -27.63
CA LEU A 154 8.38 -16.65 -26.45
C LEU A 154 8.45 -15.14 -26.73
N TYR A 155 7.31 -14.45 -26.64
CA TYR A 155 7.24 -13.00 -26.69
C TYR A 155 7.14 -12.45 -25.26
N VAL A 156 7.95 -11.44 -24.93
CA VAL A 156 8.02 -10.85 -23.59
C VAL A 156 7.85 -9.34 -23.70
N VAL A 157 7.00 -8.77 -22.85
CA VAL A 157 6.79 -7.32 -22.75
C VAL A 157 7.32 -6.84 -21.41
N PHE A 158 8.25 -5.89 -21.45
CA PHE A 158 8.72 -5.16 -20.26
C PHE A 158 7.96 -3.84 -20.21
N ALA A 159 6.96 -3.76 -19.35
CA ALA A 159 6.21 -2.54 -19.07
C ALA A 159 6.72 -1.91 -17.79
N ASP A 160 7.00 -0.61 -17.83
CA ASP A 160 7.38 0.18 -16.65
C ASP A 160 6.50 1.43 -16.58
N ILE A 161 6.12 1.82 -15.36
CA ILE A 161 5.23 2.96 -15.11
C ILE A 161 6.08 4.16 -14.71
N SER A 162 6.18 5.15 -15.60
CA SER A 162 6.85 6.40 -15.32
C SER A 162 6.21 7.14 -14.13
N ASN A 163 7.01 7.48 -13.13
CA ASN A 163 6.61 8.25 -11.95
C ASN A 163 5.36 7.69 -11.25
N ALA A 164 5.30 6.38 -11.00
CA ALA A 164 4.10 5.70 -10.48
C ALA A 164 3.43 6.39 -9.26
N PHE A 165 4.21 6.83 -8.26
CA PHE A 165 3.62 7.51 -7.09
C PHE A 165 3.13 8.93 -7.42
N PRO A 166 3.92 9.84 -8.03
CA PRO A 166 3.43 11.16 -8.39
C PRO A 166 2.31 11.16 -9.44
N SER A 167 2.26 10.17 -10.33
CA SER A 167 1.30 10.10 -11.44
C SER A 167 -0.03 9.44 -11.07
N THR A 168 -0.17 8.91 -9.84
CA THR A 168 -1.41 8.27 -9.39
C THR A 168 -2.56 9.28 -9.24
N ASN A 169 -3.67 9.02 -9.92
CA ASN A 169 -4.91 9.79 -9.73
C ASN A 169 -5.53 9.42 -8.37
N ARG A 170 -5.47 10.34 -7.41
CA ARG A 170 -5.96 10.13 -6.04
C ARG A 170 -7.47 9.85 -5.99
N ASP A 171 -8.28 10.55 -6.77
CA ASP A 171 -9.73 10.32 -6.82
C ASP A 171 -10.04 8.90 -7.26
N MET A 172 -9.33 8.41 -8.29
CA MET A 172 -9.48 7.06 -8.78
C MET A 172 -8.99 6.01 -7.79
N LEU A 173 -7.88 6.28 -7.09
CA LEU A 173 -7.38 5.41 -6.03
C LEU A 173 -8.45 5.23 -4.93
N TRP A 174 -9.03 6.32 -4.43
CA TRP A 174 -10.07 6.27 -3.40
C TRP A 174 -11.31 5.51 -3.87
N VAL A 175 -11.75 5.72 -5.10
CA VAL A 175 -12.87 4.97 -5.70
C VAL A 175 -12.56 3.48 -5.79
N MET A 176 -11.32 3.11 -6.17
CA MET A 176 -10.91 1.71 -6.24
C MET A 176 -10.85 1.05 -4.86
N LEU A 177 -10.30 1.74 -3.85
CA LEU A 177 -10.28 1.24 -2.47
C LEU A 177 -11.70 1.02 -1.94
N ALA A 178 -12.59 2.00 -2.13
CA ALA A 178 -14.00 1.88 -1.73
C ALA A 178 -14.70 0.71 -2.44
N ARG A 179 -14.48 0.51 -3.74
CA ARG A 179 -15.00 -0.65 -4.48
C ARG A 179 -14.44 -1.97 -3.96
N MET A 180 -13.16 -2.00 -3.61
CA MET A 180 -12.55 -3.19 -3.01
C MET A 180 -13.12 -3.50 -1.62
N GLY A 181 -13.86 -2.60 -0.96
CA GLY A 181 -14.30 -2.78 0.41
C GLY A 181 -13.27 -2.33 1.46
N ILE A 182 -12.22 -1.64 1.02
CA ILE A 182 -11.26 -0.97 1.88
C ILE A 182 -11.82 0.42 2.21
N SER A 183 -12.60 0.48 3.29
CA SER A 183 -13.19 1.69 3.84
C SER A 183 -13.28 1.60 5.36
N GLY A 184 -13.23 2.75 6.05
CA GLY A 184 -13.25 2.82 7.50
C GLY A 184 -12.36 3.93 8.07
N ARG A 185 -12.47 4.13 9.39
CA ARG A 185 -11.82 5.21 10.16
C ARG A 185 -10.32 5.39 9.85
N SER A 186 -9.59 4.29 9.68
CA SER A 186 -8.13 4.35 9.48
C SER A 186 -7.72 4.81 8.06
N ILE A 187 -8.67 4.89 7.13
CA ILE A 187 -8.44 5.16 5.71
C ILE A 187 -9.24 6.39 5.20
N ASP A 188 -10.39 6.71 5.81
CA ASP A 188 -11.30 7.81 5.41
C ASP A 188 -10.99 9.20 6.02
#